data_AF-Q4UEV7-F1
#
_entry.id   AF-Q4UEV7-F1
#
_cell.length_a   1.000
_cell.length_b   1.000
_cell.length_c   1.000
_cell.angle_alpha   90.00
_cell.angle_beta   90.00
_cell.angle_gamma   90.00
#
_symmetry.space_group_name_H-M   'P 1'
#
loop_
_entity.id
_entity.type
_entity.pdbx_description
1 polymer ?
#
loop_
_entity_poly.entity_id
_entity_poly.type
_entity_poly.pdbx_seq_one_letter_code
_entity_poly.pdbx_strand_id
1 'polypeptide(L)'
;MAPAWESLAKTLKGQVNVADVDVTRNLNLGKRFQIRGYPTLLLFHKGKMYQYEGGERTVEKLSEFALGEFKNVTGVPVPQPLSLFALVSDFMVSGVNEALRVYDAALAGFVTISSFSFLFGLLVGLMLSLFLFTRRATRKPKVLTERKKDK
;
A
#
# COMPACT_ATOMS: atom_id res chain seq x y z
N MET A 1 -10.53 3.46 32.89
CA MET A 1 -9.95 2.13 33.18
C MET A 1 -8.94 2.14 34.32
N ALA A 2 -8.10 3.17 34.46
CA ALA A 2 -7.06 3.24 35.48
C ALA A 2 -7.44 2.68 36.89
N PRO A 3 -8.54 3.09 37.55
CA PRO A 3 -8.86 2.57 38.89
C PRO A 3 -9.23 1.07 38.92
N ALA A 4 -9.90 0.58 37.88
CA ALA A 4 -10.22 -0.84 37.75
C ALA A 4 -8.96 -1.67 37.47
N TRP A 5 -8.02 -1.13 36.69
CA TRP A 5 -6.75 -1.78 36.36
C TRP A 5 -5.84 -1.92 37.58
N GLU A 6 -5.78 -0.90 38.44
CA GLU A 6 -5.05 -0.97 39.71
C GLU A 6 -5.65 -2.00 40.67
N SER A 7 -6.98 -2.08 40.73
CA SER A 7 -7.70 -3.06 41.57
C SER A 7 -7.47 -4.49 41.07
N LEU A 8 -7.44 -4.68 39.75
CA LEU A 8 -7.07 -5.94 39.11
C LEU A 8 -5.63 -6.35 39.47
N ALA A 9 -4.68 -5.41 39.39
CA ALA A 9 -3.29 -5.67 39.74
C ALA A 9 -3.12 -6.09 41.21
N LYS A 10 -3.91 -5.52 42.13
CA LYS A 10 -3.95 -5.93 43.54
C LYS A 10 -4.52 -7.35 43.70
N THR A 11 -5.60 -7.66 42.97
CA THR A 11 -6.28 -8.96 43.04
C THR A 11 -5.42 -10.10 42.51
N LEU A 12 -4.70 -9.86 41.40
CA LEU A 12 -3.85 -10.85 40.74
C LEU A 12 -2.42 -10.91 41.27
N LYS A 13 -2.11 -10.15 42.34
CA LYS A 13 -0.77 -10.06 42.90
C LYS A 13 -0.23 -11.44 43.27
N GLY A 14 0.96 -11.77 42.76
CA GLY A 14 1.62 -13.06 43.00
C GLY A 14 1.19 -14.19 42.05
N GLN A 15 0.16 -13.97 41.22
CA GLN A 15 -0.29 -14.95 40.22
C GLN A 15 -0.04 -14.45 38.79
N VAL A 16 -0.42 -13.20 38.50
CA VAL A 16 -0.28 -12.59 37.18
C VAL A 16 0.28 -11.18 37.32
N ASN A 17 1.30 -10.87 36.52
CA ASN A 17 1.86 -9.51 36.45
C ASN A 17 0.98 -8.64 35.56
N VAL A 18 0.51 -7.52 36.10
CA VAL A 18 -0.32 -6.55 35.40
C VAL A 18 0.51 -5.30 35.13
N ALA A 19 0.55 -4.85 33.87
CA ALA A 19 1.31 -3.68 33.44
C ALA A 19 0.47 -2.81 32.50
N ASP A 20 0.72 -1.50 32.54
CA ASP A 20 0.20 -0.54 31.57
C ASP A 20 1.38 -0.03 30.71
N VAL A 21 1.16 0.14 29.42
CA VAL A 21 2.19 0.53 28.46
C VAL A 21 1.64 1.62 27.54
N ASP A 22 2.24 2.80 27.63
CA ASP A 22 1.94 3.90 26.72
C ASP A 22 2.62 3.69 25.36
N VAL A 23 1.85 3.12 24.43
CA VAL A 23 2.26 2.87 23.05
C VAL A 23 2.32 4.15 22.22
N THR A 24 1.67 5.24 22.64
CA THR A 24 1.72 6.52 21.88
C THR A 24 3.12 7.12 21.86
N ARG A 25 3.92 6.84 22.89
CA ARG A 25 5.34 7.20 22.98
C ARG A 25 6.27 6.22 22.26
N ASN A 26 5.77 5.04 21.87
CA ASN A 26 6.56 3.94 21.31
C ASN A 26 5.87 3.29 20.10
N LEU A 27 5.90 3.99 18.96
CA LEU A 27 5.24 3.54 17.72
C LEU A 27 5.70 2.16 17.24
N ASN A 28 6.98 1.82 17.42
CA ASN A 28 7.53 0.51 17.05
C ASN A 28 6.88 -0.63 17.84
N LEU A 29 6.55 -0.39 19.11
CA LEU A 29 5.87 -1.36 19.96
C LEU A 29 4.44 -1.59 19.48
N GLY A 30 3.73 -0.51 19.15
CA GLY A 30 2.38 -0.57 18.60
C GLY A 30 2.32 -1.33 17.29
N LYS A 31 3.28 -1.10 16.39
CA LYS A 31 3.43 -1.86 15.15
C LYS A 31 3.72 -3.34 15.42
N ARG A 32 4.68 -3.65 16.28
CA ARG A 32 5.07 -5.03 16.63
C ARG A 32 3.89 -5.86 17.14
N PHE A 33 3.06 -5.28 18.01
CA PHE A 33 1.89 -5.95 18.58
C PHE A 33 0.59 -5.66 17.82
N GLN A 34 0.66 -5.01 16.66
CA GLN A 34 -0.48 -4.68 15.79
C GLN A 34 -1.63 -3.97 16.53
N ILE A 35 -1.30 -3.06 17.44
CA ILE A 35 -2.28 -2.29 18.22
C ILE A 35 -2.99 -1.30 17.30
N ARG A 36 -4.29 -1.53 17.03
CA ARG A 36 -5.11 -0.68 16.14
C ARG A 36 -5.98 0.33 16.88
N GLY A 37 -6.19 0.14 18.18
CA GLY A 37 -7.05 0.99 19.00
C GLY A 37 -6.74 0.85 20.49
N TYR A 38 -7.25 1.80 21.28
CA TYR A 38 -6.99 1.86 22.71
C TYR A 38 -8.29 1.79 23.52
N PRO A 39 -8.29 1.15 24.70
CA PRO A 39 -7.23 0.27 25.22
C PRO A 39 -7.31 -1.14 24.61
N THR A 40 -6.15 -1.73 24.29
CA THR A 40 -6.02 -3.14 23.87
C THR A 40 -5.42 -3.93 25.03
N LEU A 41 -6.08 -5.02 25.44
CA LEU A 41 -5.63 -5.87 26.54
C LEU A 41 -5.04 -7.16 25.97
N LEU A 42 -3.78 -7.41 26.31
CA LEU A 42 -3.03 -8.58 25.88
C LEU A 42 -2.53 -9.35 27.10
N LEU A 43 -2.75 -10.66 27.12
CA LEU A 43 -2.19 -11.57 28.12
C LEU A 43 -1.06 -12.39 27.49
N PHE A 44 0.05 -12.51 28.22
CA PHE A 44 1.22 -13.27 27.79
C PHE A 44 1.37 -14.53 28.65
N HIS A 45 1.37 -15.70 28.01
CA HIS A 45 1.59 -16.98 28.70
C HIS A 45 2.38 -17.94 27.81
N LYS A 46 3.50 -18.46 28.34
CA LYS A 46 4.36 -19.47 27.68
C LYS A 46 4.73 -19.12 26.22
N GLY A 47 5.12 -17.87 25.96
CA GLY A 47 5.55 -17.43 24.62
C GLY A 47 4.41 -17.19 23.62
N LYS A 48 3.15 -17.27 24.07
CA LYS A 48 1.97 -16.89 23.30
C LYS A 48 1.31 -15.65 23.92
N MET A 49 0.68 -14.85 23.06
CA MET A 49 -0.16 -13.73 23.41
C MET A 49 -1.62 -14.07 23.11
N TYR A 50 -2.50 -13.62 23.99
CA TYR A 50 -3.94 -13.81 23.94
C TYR A 50 -4.59 -12.43 24.03
N GLN A 51 -5.37 -12.07 23.02
CA GLN A 51 -6.08 -10.80 23.02
C GLN A 51 -7.43 -10.97 23.70
N TYR A 52 -7.78 -10.04 24.58
CA TYR A 52 -9.11 -9.99 25.17
C TYR A 52 -10.09 -9.37 24.16
N GLU A 53 -11.02 -10.17 23.65
CA GLU A 53 -12.01 -9.73 22.66
C GLU A 53 -13.35 -9.42 23.35
N GLY A 54 -13.77 -8.14 23.30
CA GLY A 54 -15.18 -7.72 23.33
C GLY A 54 -15.99 -7.86 24.64
N GLY A 55 -15.46 -8.44 25.71
CA GLY A 55 -16.20 -8.61 26.97
C GLY A 55 -16.23 -7.38 27.89
N GLU A 56 -16.98 -7.51 29.00
CA GLU A 56 -17.00 -6.53 30.07
C GLU A 56 -15.63 -6.37 30.72
N ARG A 57 -15.15 -5.13 30.83
CA ARG A 57 -13.83 -4.82 31.39
C ARG A 57 -13.91 -4.49 32.89
N THR A 58 -14.61 -5.36 33.62
CA THR A 58 -14.70 -5.33 35.08
C THR A 58 -13.55 -6.11 35.69
N VAL A 59 -13.26 -5.88 36.98
CA VAL A 59 -12.15 -6.54 37.68
C VAL A 59 -12.36 -8.06 37.70
N GLU A 60 -13.60 -8.49 37.89
CA GLU A 60 -14.03 -9.87 37.97
C GLU A 60 -13.76 -10.58 36.63
N LYS A 61 -14.27 -10.03 35.53
CA LYS A 61 -14.13 -10.63 34.19
C LYS A 61 -12.69 -10.67 33.70
N LEU A 62 -11.92 -9.62 33.99
CA LEU A 62 -10.49 -9.60 33.66
C LEU A 62 -9.69 -10.59 34.50
N SER A 63 -10.10 -10.83 35.76
CA SER A 63 -9.47 -11.83 36.62
C SER A 63 -9.77 -13.25 36.13
N GLU A 64 -11.02 -13.56 35.79
CA GLU A 64 -11.42 -14.85 35.20
C GLU A 64 -10.63 -15.13 33.93
N PHE A 65 -10.53 -14.14 33.05
CA PHE A 65 -9.74 -14.22 31.84
C PHE A 65 -8.27 -14.52 32.14
N ALA A 66 -7.66 -13.80 33.08
CA ALA A 66 -6.26 -13.95 33.41
C ALA A 66 -5.92 -15.30 34.07
N LEU A 67 -6.84 -15.86 34.84
CA LEU A 67 -6.63 -17.10 35.59
C LEU A 67 -6.87 -18.36 34.75
N GLY A 68 -7.69 -18.30 33.70
CA GLY A 68 -7.95 -19.51 32.91
C GLY A 68 -8.64 -19.33 31.57
N GLU A 69 -9.56 -18.36 31.41
CA GLU A 69 -10.36 -18.31 30.19
C GLU A 69 -9.54 -17.95 28.94
N PHE A 70 -8.36 -17.33 29.12
CA PHE A 70 -7.45 -17.06 28.00
C PHE A 70 -7.10 -18.32 27.20
N LYS A 71 -7.18 -19.52 27.80
CA LYS A 71 -6.94 -20.79 27.11
C LYS A 71 -7.98 -21.11 26.03
N ASN A 72 -9.18 -20.51 26.13
CA ASN A 72 -10.25 -20.65 25.14
C ASN A 72 -10.06 -19.70 23.95
N VAL A 73 -9.15 -18.72 24.07
CA VAL A 73 -8.80 -17.79 22.99
C VAL A 73 -7.63 -18.35 22.19
N THR A 74 -7.64 -18.10 20.89
CA THR A 74 -6.54 -18.48 19.99
C THR A 74 -5.27 -17.71 20.37
N GLY A 75 -4.32 -18.43 20.97
CA GLY A 75 -3.01 -17.88 21.32
C GLY A 75 -2.11 -17.72 20.10
N VAL A 76 -1.70 -16.49 19.82
CA VAL A 76 -0.76 -16.15 18.74
C VAL A 76 0.67 -16.15 19.32
N PRO A 77 1.70 -16.64 18.63
CA PRO A 77 3.07 -16.52 19.12
C PRO A 77 3.45 -15.06 19.34
N VAL A 78 4.19 -14.77 20.42
CA VAL A 78 4.63 -13.40 20.72
C VAL A 78 5.55 -12.92 19.59
N PRO A 79 5.21 -11.81 18.91
CA PRO A 79 6.05 -11.29 17.83
C PRO A 79 7.41 -10.94 18.40
N GLN A 80 8.48 -11.35 17.71
CA GLN A 80 9.86 -11.04 18.09
C GLN A 80 10.07 -9.51 18.12
N PRO A 81 10.98 -8.98 18.96
CA PRO A 81 11.34 -7.57 18.90
C PRO A 81 11.80 -7.24 17.49
N LEU A 82 11.44 -6.05 17.02
CA LEU A 82 11.82 -5.58 15.69
C LEU A 82 13.36 -5.65 15.60
N SER A 83 13.85 -6.65 14.86
CA SER A 83 15.29 -6.82 14.63
C SER A 83 15.82 -5.57 13.95
N LEU A 84 17.07 -5.18 14.22
CA LEU A 84 17.76 -4.15 13.44
C LEU A 84 17.68 -4.45 11.95
N PHE A 85 17.78 -5.73 11.57
CA PHE A 85 17.59 -6.14 10.18
C PHE A 85 16.16 -5.89 9.69
N ALA A 86 15.15 -6.10 10.53
CA ALA A 86 13.75 -5.82 10.17
C ALA A 86 13.49 -4.31 10.00
N LEU A 87 14.11 -3.47 10.85
CA LEU A 87 14.04 -2.01 10.70
C LEU A 87 14.72 -1.56 9.39
N VAL A 88 15.90 -2.11 9.10
CA VAL A 88 16.65 -1.81 7.88
C VAL A 88 15.92 -2.33 6.63
N SER A 89 15.36 -3.53 6.69
CA SER A 89 14.62 -4.10 5.57
C SER A 89 13.35 -3.31 5.26
N ASP A 90 12.59 -2.87 6.26
CA ASP A 90 11.39 -2.06 6.04
C ASP A 90 11.73 -0.74 5.34
N PHE A 91 12.83 -0.08 5.74
CA PHE A 91 13.30 1.13 5.07
C PHE A 91 13.73 0.85 3.62
N MET A 92 14.51 -0.22 3.40
CA MET A 92 14.97 -0.61 2.05
C MET A 92 13.81 -1.02 1.14
N VAL A 93 12.88 -1.84 1.63
CA VAL A 93 11.71 -2.32 0.88
C VAL A 93 10.78 -1.15 0.54
N SER A 94 10.54 -0.24 1.49
CA SER A 94 9.74 0.97 1.22
C SER A 94 10.40 1.85 0.17
N GLY A 95 11.73 2.04 0.24
CA GLY A 95 12.50 2.78 -0.76
C GLY A 95 12.43 2.14 -2.15
N VAL A 96 12.61 0.82 -2.24
CA VAL A 96 12.54 0.07 -3.50
C VAL A 96 11.12 0.13 -4.09
N ASN A 97 10.09 -0.08 -3.28
CA ASN A 97 8.71 -0.08 -3.76
C ASN A 97 8.29 1.30 -4.30
N GLU A 98 8.72 2.39 -3.66
CA GLU A 98 8.47 3.74 -4.16
C GLU A 98 9.28 4.02 -5.44
N ALA A 99 10.55 3.61 -5.50
CA ALA A 99 11.37 3.77 -6.70
C ALA A 99 10.79 3.01 -7.91
N LEU A 100 10.31 1.79 -7.71
CA LEU A 100 9.66 0.99 -8.75
C LEU A 100 8.35 1.63 -9.21
N ARG A 101 7.54 2.16 -8.29
CA ARG A 101 6.29 2.86 -8.62
C ARG A 101 6.53 4.11 -9.47
N VAL A 102 7.58 4.88 -9.15
CA VAL A 102 7.99 6.06 -9.94
C VAL A 102 8.48 5.62 -11.32
N TYR A 103 9.26 4.54 -11.39
CA TYR A 103 9.77 3.99 -12.64
C TYR A 103 8.64 3.52 -13.57
N ASP A 104 7.70 2.72 -13.08
CA ASP A 104 6.56 2.21 -13.87
C ASP A 104 5.66 3.35 -14.37
N ALA A 105 5.37 4.33 -13.52
CA ALA A 105 4.57 5.49 -13.90
C ALA A 105 5.26 6.35 -14.97
N ALA A 106 6.57 6.56 -14.85
CA ALA A 106 7.36 7.31 -15.82
C ALA A 106 7.45 6.58 -17.17
N LEU A 107 7.69 5.26 -17.15
CA LEU A 107 7.77 4.44 -18.36
C LEU A 107 6.40 4.35 -19.06
N ALA A 108 5.32 4.14 -18.31
CA ALA A 108 3.96 4.14 -18.86
C ALA A 108 3.60 5.49 -19.51
N GLY A 109 3.99 6.61 -18.88
CA GLY A 109 3.84 7.95 -19.47
C GLY A 109 4.60 8.09 -20.79
N PHE A 110 5.85 7.64 -20.84
CA PHE A 110 6.65 7.69 -22.06
C PHE A 110 6.09 6.82 -23.19
N VAL A 111 5.68 5.58 -22.88
CA VAL A 111 5.12 4.64 -23.86
C VAL A 111 3.79 5.16 -24.41
N THR A 112 2.93 5.71 -23.56
CA THR A 112 1.66 6.29 -24.01
C THR A 112 1.89 7.49 -24.92
N ILE A 113 2.71 8.46 -24.50
CA ILE A 113 3.00 9.65 -25.31
C ILE A 113 3.62 9.28 -26.65
N SER A 114 4.61 8.37 -26.67
CA SER A 114 5.25 7.94 -27.92
C SER A 114 4.28 7.23 -28.87
N SER A 115 3.42 6.36 -28.33
CA SER A 115 2.38 5.68 -29.12
C SER A 115 1.38 6.67 -29.73
N PHE A 116 0.92 7.66 -28.95
CA PHE A 116 0.03 8.71 -29.45
C PHE A 116 0.70 9.60 -30.52
N SER A 117 1.94 10.02 -30.30
CA SER A 117 2.70 10.81 -31.28
C SER A 117 2.91 10.04 -32.59
N PHE A 118 3.18 8.74 -32.49
CA PHE A 118 3.34 7.88 -33.66
C PHE A 118 2.03 7.73 -34.45
N LEU A 119 0.92 7.45 -33.76
CA LEU A 119 -0.40 7.34 -34.37
C LEU A 119 -0.86 8.65 -35.01
N PHE A 120 -0.65 9.79 -34.33
CA PHE A 120 -0.98 11.10 -34.84
C PHE A 120 -0.16 11.45 -36.09
N GLY A 121 1.14 11.19 -36.07
CA GLY A 121 2.02 11.38 -37.23
C GLY A 121 1.61 10.53 -38.42
N LEU A 122 1.24 9.26 -38.19
CA LEU A 122 0.75 8.35 -39.23
C LEU A 122 -0.56 8.88 -39.85
N LEU A 123 -1.49 9.37 -39.04
CA LEU A 123 -2.77 9.91 -39.51
C LEU A 123 -2.59 11.19 -40.34
N VAL A 124 -1.76 12.13 -39.88
CA VAL A 124 -1.42 13.35 -40.62
C VAL A 124 -0.70 13.02 -41.93
N GLY A 125 0.24 12.07 -41.92
CA GLY A 125 0.93 11.60 -43.11
C GLY A 125 -0.03 11.00 -44.15
N LEU A 126 -0.96 10.15 -43.71
CA LEU A 126 -1.99 9.59 -44.59
C LEU A 126 -2.90 10.67 -45.16
N MET A 127 -3.36 11.62 -44.35
CA MET A 127 -4.17 12.76 -44.81
C MET A 127 -3.45 13.62 -45.85
N LEU A 128 -2.17 13.93 -45.61
CA LEU A 128 -1.34 14.68 -46.56
C LEU A 128 -1.14 13.89 -47.87
N SER A 129 -0.93 12.57 -47.78
CA SER A 129 -0.76 11.73 -48.96
C SER A 129 -2.02 11.69 -49.83
N LEU A 130 -3.19 11.58 -49.21
CA LEU A 130 -4.49 11.62 -49.89
C LEU A 130 -4.77 13.00 -50.51
N PHE A 131 -4.41 14.08 -49.80
CA PHE A 131 -4.55 15.45 -50.30
C PHE A 131 -3.61 15.75 -51.49
N LEU A 132 -2.37 15.27 -51.44
CA LEU A 132 -1.42 15.40 -52.55
C LEU A 132 -1.82 14.55 -53.76
N PHE A 133 -2.37 13.35 -53.53
CA PHE A 133 -2.85 12.47 -54.59
C PHE A 133 -4.05 13.07 -55.34
N THR A 134 -5.03 13.61 -54.62
CA THR A 134 -6.20 14.30 -55.19
C THR A 134 -5.81 15.59 -55.95
N ARG A 135 -4.79 16.33 -55.50
CA ARG A 135 -4.21 17.46 -56.24
C ARG A 135 -3.45 17.06 -57.51
N ARG A 136 -2.79 15.90 -57.52
CA ARG A 136 -2.11 15.38 -58.73
C ARG A 136 -3.10 14.90 -59.79
N ALA A 137 -4.19 14.25 -59.38
CA ALA A 137 -5.23 13.76 -60.29
C ALA A 137 -5.96 14.87 -61.06
N THR A 138 -5.94 16.11 -60.56
CA THR A 138 -6.64 17.26 -61.15
C THR A 138 -5.78 18.15 -62.06
N ARG A 139 -4.47 17.88 -62.23
CA ARG A 139 -3.62 18.61 -63.19
C ARG A 139 -3.91 18.16 -64.64
N LYS A 140 -4.66 18.96 -65.40
CA LYS A 140 -4.85 18.77 -66.87
C LYS A 140 -3.49 18.83 -67.61
N PRO A 141 -3.24 17.95 -68.60
CA PRO A 141 -2.01 18.00 -69.39
C PRO A 141 -1.95 19.28 -70.23
N LYS A 142 -0.79 19.95 -70.24
CA LYS A 142 -0.55 21.15 -71.05
C LYS A 142 -0.49 20.71 -72.52
N VAL A 143 -1.54 21.00 -73.27
CA VAL A 143 -1.61 20.74 -74.72
C VAL A 143 -0.50 21.53 -75.40
N LEU A 144 0.52 20.84 -75.91
CA LEU A 144 1.53 21.41 -76.78
C LEU A 144 0.92 21.48 -78.18
N THR A 145 0.21 22.58 -78.48
CA THR A 145 -0.24 22.83 -79.84
C THR A 145 0.96 23.23 -80.68
N GLU A 146 1.43 22.26 -81.47
CA GLU A 146 2.35 22.45 -82.58
C GLU A 146 1.93 23.64 -83.44
N ARG A 147 2.94 24.45 -83.76
CA ARG A 147 2.90 25.53 -84.72
C ARG A 147 2.62 24.92 -86.10
N LYS A 148 1.35 24.84 -86.52
CA LYS A 148 0.97 24.38 -87.86
C LYS A 148 1.43 25.42 -88.88
N LYS A 149 2.39 24.98 -89.68
CA LYS A 149 2.92 25.60 -90.90
C LYS A 149 1.81 25.74 -91.96
N ASP A 150 2.01 26.70 -92.86
CA ASP A 150 1.40 26.88 -94.20
C ASP A 150 0.28 27.93 -94.32
N LYS A 151 0.63 29.18 -94.66
CA LYS A 151 0.75 29.65 -96.05
C LYS A 151 1.48 30.98 -96.13
#